data_AF-A0A7X9A695-F1
#
_entry.id   AF-A0A7X9A695-F1
#
_cell.length_a   1.000
_cell.length_b   1.000
_cell.length_c   1.000
_cell.angle_alpha   90.00
_cell.angle_beta   90.00
_cell.angle_gamma   90.00
#
_symmetry.space_group_name_H-M   'P 1'
#
loop_
_entity.id
_entity.type
_entity.pdbx_description
1 polymer ?
#
loop_
_entity_poly.entity_id
_entity_poly.type
_entity_poly.pdbx_seq_one_letter_code
_entity_poly.pdbx_strand_id
1 'polypeptide(L)'
;MGYVEGQLTNSTCQEKIMNVFYAAGGKQHGGIEENGYISKTGFAPNLPAVLDVNGKQVNLQVAASYNEINNRTYFYIGSPLICSDY
;
A
#
# COMPACT_ATOMS: atom_id res chain seq x y z
N MET A 1 -3.80 10.53 0.34
CA MET A 1 -2.69 10.38 1.31
C MET A 1 -3.24 10.63 2.69
N GLY A 2 -3.05 9.72 3.62
CA GLY A 2 -3.46 9.86 5.02
C GLY A 2 -2.28 9.56 5.95
N TYR A 3 -2.39 9.91 7.23
CA TYR A 3 -1.34 9.60 8.20
C TYR A 3 -1.91 9.24 9.58
N VAL A 4 -1.08 8.59 10.38
CA VAL A 4 -1.28 8.36 11.81
C VAL A 4 -0.09 8.98 12.55
N GLU A 5 -0.36 9.63 13.67
CA GLU A 5 0.69 10.18 14.54
C GLU A 5 1.53 9.05 15.15
N GLY A 6 2.84 9.22 15.19
CA GLY A 6 3.81 8.26 15.70
C GLY A 6 4.24 7.19 14.71
N GLN A 7 5.19 6.37 15.17
CA GLN A 7 5.65 5.17 14.48
C GLN A 7 4.70 4.02 14.75
N LEU A 8 4.12 3.47 13.68
CA LEU A 8 3.36 2.23 13.78
C LEU A 8 4.31 1.02 13.66
N THR A 9 3.96 -0.06 14.35
CA THR A 9 4.66 -1.34 14.17
C THR A 9 4.37 -1.90 12.78
N ASN A 10 5.30 -2.71 12.24
CA ASN A 10 5.09 -3.37 10.95
C ASN A 10 3.80 -4.19 10.93
N SER A 11 3.49 -4.93 12.00
CA SER A 11 2.26 -5.72 12.10
C SER A 11 1.00 -4.85 11.98
N THR A 12 0.97 -3.69 12.64
CA THR A 12 -0.16 -2.74 12.55
C THR A 12 -0.29 -2.15 11.14
N CYS A 13 0.84 -1.83 10.50
CA CYS A 13 0.85 -1.35 9.11
C CYS A 13 0.32 -2.44 8.16
N GLN A 14 0.78 -3.69 8.31
CA GLN A 14 0.32 -4.83 7.52
C GLN A 14 -1.19 -5.06 7.69
N GLU A 15 -1.71 -5.01 8.91
CA GLU A 15 -3.14 -5.15 9.19
C GLU A 15 -3.94 -4.04 8.49
N LYS A 16 -3.53 -2.78 8.62
CA LYS A 16 -4.19 -1.65 7.95
C LYS A 16 -4.17 -1.79 6.43
N ILE A 17 -3.02 -2.19 5.87
CA ILE A 17 -2.90 -2.46 4.44
C ILE A 17 -3.85 -3.58 4.02
N MET A 18 -3.90 -4.69 4.76
CA MET A 18 -4.81 -5.80 4.50
C MET A 18 -6.27 -5.36 4.51
N ASN A 19 -6.66 -4.51 5.47
CA ASN A 19 -8.01 -3.95 5.55
C ASN A 19 -8.36 -3.07 4.33
N VAL A 20 -7.39 -2.33 3.78
CA VAL A 20 -7.61 -1.56 2.53
C VAL A 20 -7.88 -2.49 1.35
N PHE A 21 -7.09 -3.56 1.19
CA PHE A 21 -7.33 -4.55 0.14
C PHE A 21 -8.67 -5.26 0.32
N TYR A 22 -9.02 -5.64 1.55
CA TYR A 22 -10.30 -6.26 1.86
C TYR A 22 -11.48 -5.34 1.54
N ALA A 23 -11.41 -4.07 1.94
CA ALA A 23 -12.43 -3.07 1.63
C ALA A 23 -12.59 -2.82 0.13
N ALA A 24 -11.51 -2.92 -0.64
CA ALA A 24 -11.55 -2.83 -2.10
C ALA A 24 -12.07 -4.13 -2.77
N GLY A 25 -12.28 -5.22 -2.01
CA GLY A 25 -12.60 -6.54 -2.54
C GLY A 25 -11.42 -7.21 -3.26
N GLY A 26 -10.19 -6.75 -3.00
CA GLY A 26 -8.99 -7.16 -3.68
C GLY A 26 -8.14 -8.19 -2.96
N LYS A 27 -7.09 -8.65 -3.65
CA LYS A 27 -6.09 -9.60 -3.18
C LYS A 27 -4.69 -9.04 -3.41
N GLN A 28 -3.81 -9.30 -2.45
CA GLN A 28 -2.40 -8.93 -2.55
C GLN A 28 -1.66 -9.96 -3.41
N HIS A 29 -0.75 -9.48 -4.28
CA HIS A 29 0.08 -10.32 -5.15
C HIS A 29 1.56 -10.32 -4.77
N GLY A 30 2.01 -9.28 -4.07
CA GLY A 30 3.41 -9.13 -3.65
C GLY A 30 3.66 -7.74 -3.10
N GLY A 31 4.93 -7.44 -2.81
CA GLY A 31 5.32 -6.16 -2.25
C GLY A 31 6.72 -6.15 -1.66
N ILE A 32 7.13 -5.00 -1.15
CA ILE A 32 8.41 -4.76 -0.49
C ILE A 32 8.13 -4.45 0.99
N GLU A 33 9.02 -4.89 1.87
CA GLU A 33 9.03 -4.54 3.29
C GLU A 33 10.47 -4.38 3.75
N GLU A 34 10.92 -3.13 3.88
CA GLU A 34 12.30 -2.78 4.19
C GLU A 34 12.37 -1.47 4.98
N ASN A 35 13.24 -1.39 5.99
CA ASN A 35 13.59 -0.14 6.70
C ASN A 35 12.39 0.73 7.14
N GLY A 36 11.31 0.12 7.65
CA GLY A 36 10.12 0.87 8.10
C GLY A 36 9.21 1.36 6.96
N TYR A 37 9.47 0.90 5.73
CA TYR A 37 8.63 1.05 4.56
C TYR A 37 7.98 -0.29 4.20
N ILE A 38 6.67 -0.29 4.03
CA ILE A 38 5.90 -1.45 3.56
C ILE A 38 5.12 -1.00 2.34
N SER A 39 5.23 -1.72 1.23
CA SER A 39 4.44 -1.45 0.01
C SER A 39 3.90 -2.76 -0.51
N LYS A 40 2.58 -2.89 -0.59
CA LYS A 40 1.92 -4.07 -1.13
C LYS A 40 1.15 -3.71 -2.38
N THR A 41 1.28 -4.55 -3.40
CA THR A 41 0.60 -4.42 -4.69
C THR A 41 -0.32 -5.61 -4.87
N GLY A 42 -1.46 -5.37 -5.50
CA GLY A 42 -2.45 -6.41 -5.75
C GLY A 42 -3.51 -5.99 -6.77
N PHE A 43 -4.54 -6.82 -6.83
CA PHE A 43 -5.67 -6.66 -7.74
C PHE A 43 -6.97 -6.55 -6.96
N ALA A 44 -7.78 -5.56 -7.28
CA ALA A 44 -9.13 -5.35 -6.79
C ALA A 44 -10.09 -5.29 -7.99
N PRO A 45 -11.05 -6.23 -8.11
CA PRO A 45 -11.94 -6.31 -9.27
C PRO A 45 -12.85 -5.09 -9.43
N ASN A 46 -13.05 -4.33 -8.35
CA ASN A 46 -13.91 -3.14 -8.33
C ASN A 46 -13.20 -1.86 -8.81
N LEU A 47 -11.90 -1.92 -9.15
CA LEU A 47 -11.14 -0.78 -9.64
C LEU A 47 -10.95 -0.89 -11.17
N PRO A 48 -11.27 0.17 -11.94
CA PRO A 48 -11.39 0.09 -13.40
C PRO A 48 -10.04 0.04 -14.16
N ALA A 49 -8.96 0.58 -13.59
CA ALA A 49 -7.67 0.68 -14.28
C ALA A 49 -6.78 -0.52 -13.94
N VAL A 50 -6.48 -1.40 -14.91
CA VAL A 50 -5.64 -2.60 -14.68
C VAL A 50 -4.33 -2.50 -15.46
N LEU A 51 -3.22 -2.80 -14.78
CA LEU A 51 -1.91 -2.98 -15.39
C LEU A 51 -1.54 -4.46 -15.37
N ASP A 52 -0.93 -4.95 -16.45
CA ASP A 52 -0.28 -6.26 -16.45
C ASP A 52 1.21 -6.07 -16.13
N VAL A 53 1.67 -6.72 -15.06
CA VAL A 53 3.08 -6.72 -14.66
C VAL A 53 3.53 -8.17 -14.57
N ASN A 54 4.38 -8.59 -15.50
CA ASN A 54 4.90 -9.96 -15.59
C ASN A 54 3.79 -11.04 -15.58
N GLY A 55 2.69 -10.81 -16.32
CA GLY A 55 1.57 -11.74 -16.40
C GLY A 55 0.66 -11.75 -15.15
N LYS A 56 0.84 -10.78 -14.25
CA LYS A 56 -0.05 -10.56 -13.11
C LYS A 56 -0.79 -9.23 -13.31
N GLN A 57 -2.11 -9.30 -13.27
CA GLN A 57 -2.95 -8.12 -13.24
C GLN A 57 -2.82 -7.43 -11.87
N VAL A 58 -2.54 -6.13 -11.88
CA VAL A 58 -2.44 -5.29 -10.68
C VAL A 58 -3.14 -3.96 -10.93
N ASN A 59 -3.83 -3.45 -9.92
CA ASN A 59 -4.53 -2.16 -10.00
C ASN A 59 -4.71 -1.46 -8.65
N LEU A 60 -4.06 -1.97 -7.62
CA LEU A 60 -4.07 -1.37 -6.30
C LEU A 60 -2.68 -1.52 -5.68
N GLN A 61 -2.14 -0.41 -5.21
CA GLN A 61 -0.95 -0.39 -4.39
C GLN A 61 -1.24 0.38 -3.11
N VAL A 62 -0.84 -0.19 -1.98
CA VAL A 62 -0.93 0.45 -0.68
C VAL A 62 0.44 0.44 -0.03
N ALA A 63 0.94 1.61 0.34
CA ALA A 63 2.22 1.75 1.01
C ALA A 63 2.07 2.46 2.36
N ALA A 64 2.92 2.09 3.30
CA ALA A 64 3.08 2.70 4.60
C ALA A 64 4.55 3.09 4.79
N SER A 65 4.80 4.32 5.24
CA SER A 65 6.16 4.83 5.48
C SER A 65 6.17 5.68 6.74
N TYR A 66 7.04 5.36 7.68
CA TYR A 66 7.29 6.21 8.84
C TYR A 66 8.26 7.34 8.49
N ASN A 67 7.91 8.56 8.90
CA ASN A 67 8.74 9.74 8.76
C ASN A 67 9.12 10.26 10.15
N GLU A 68 10.40 10.19 10.47
CA GLU A 68 10.94 10.61 11.77
C GLU A 68 10.83 12.12 12.01
N ILE A 69 11.02 12.93 10.96
CA ILE A 69 10.99 14.41 11.07
C ILE A 69 9.61 14.89 11.54
N ASN A 70 8.55 14.31 10.97
CA ASN A 70 7.18 14.66 11.30
C ASN A 70 6.59 13.77 12.41
N ASN A 71 7.33 12.76 12.88
CA ASN A 71 6.85 11.71 13.79
C ASN A 71 5.50 11.13 13.35
N ARG A 72 5.39 10.74 12.07
CA ARG A 72 4.12 10.27 11.46
C ARG A 72 4.33 9.08 10.57
N THR A 73 3.38 8.14 10.62
CA THR A 73 3.29 7.05 9.65
C THR A 73 2.29 7.43 8.56
N TYR A 74 2.77 7.58 7.34
CA TYR A 74 1.97 7.91 6.17
C TYR A 74 1.46 6.66 5.48
N PHE A 75 0.21 6.70 5.03
CA PHE A 75 -0.40 5.69 4.17
C PHE A 75 -0.73 6.28 2.80
N TYR A 76 -0.25 5.59 1.77
CA TYR A 76 -0.45 5.91 0.37
C TYR A 76 -1.31 4.81 -0.23
N ILE A 77 -2.36 5.19 -0.95
CA ILE A 77 -3.24 4.28 -1.69
C ILE A 77 -3.25 4.79 -3.12
N GLY A 78 -2.80 3.96 -4.06
CA GLY A 78 -2.73 4.29 -5.48
C GLY A 78 -3.45 3.27 -6.34
N SER A 79 -4.09 3.74 -7.40
CA SER A 79 -4.68 2.92 -8.46
C SER A 79 -4.36 3.55 -9.82
N PRO A 80 -3.79 2.81 -10.78
CA PRO A 80 -3.43 1.40 -10.69
C PRO A 80 -2.20 1.13 -9.79
N LEU A 81 -1.26 2.07 -9.69
CA LEU A 81 -0.07 2.03 -8.82
C LEU A 81 0.26 3.44 -8.31
N ILE A 82 1.04 3.54 -7.24
CA ILE A 82 1.57 4.82 -6.74
C ILE A 82 2.73 5.22 -7.66
N CYS A 83 2.46 6.10 -8.63
CA CYS A 83 3.51 6.80 -9.35
C CYS A 83 3.95 7.98 -8.49
N SER A 84 4.92 7.76 -7.62
CA SER A 84 5.62 8.87 -6.97
C SER A 84 7.10 8.52 -6.99
N ASP A 85 7.86 9.23 -7.81
CA ASP A 85 9.29 9.37 -7.58
C ASP A 85 9.46 9.90 -6.15
N TYR A 86 10.11 9.11 -5.31
CA TYR A 86 10.50 9.48 -3.95
C TYR A 86 11.88 10.13 -4.00
#